data_AF-A0A1S8CCF6-F1
#
_entry.id   AF-A0A1S8CCF6-F1
#
_cell.length_a   1.000
_cell.length_b   1.000
_cell.length_c   1.000
_cell.angle_alpha   90.00
_cell.angle_beta   90.00
_cell.angle_gamma   90.00
#
_symmetry.space_group_name_H-M   'P 1'
#
loop_
_entity.id
_entity.type
_entity.pdbx_description
1 polymer ?
#
loop_
_entity_poly.entity_id
_entity_poly.type
_entity_poly.pdbx_seq_one_letter_code
_entity_poly.pdbx_strand_id
1 'polypeptide(L)'
;MAYHAAYHKGIRSGLPEDADAATPQVTAAEHDYTRVLSELAARTGLSVPLTLTGLDGYLAGKGLRPPVDTLDKLADSNEWLRRHLDAQFGPLDAGVPGLAVFVLRERAAHLADRLRQELLRQGWEPLETVEFDAETRARVVANVRGGNWNKGPWPVGGGDPIAYVVAYDLSASTPVGASTYDFDRVTRGKLNIRRRLLQDVPTGERYNPLHSSDHPRQALDYLEHVGDPGVLVRVREAIDQIAAQMVFPFPVIEEVVSLRRRAVTAVVEHPVFGACMCKLFYPSAHRFRDRELRARIDFAVLPEMPALLAAADNWLLTQRYTDTGAHVRRRLPRSRQVQLTPDTSLALAGMARALNEKGAFLLDVSPFNLLSDPEYGLKVLDWEFLQDYPGEIPPVTESPTVLGHPNGLPGVDIPLGVSTQGESARPAFHPVVTGVPRRLLLNWPGWLPHGLAEAGLLLGWLYMGLRAIAREILRGGGRRARTARTGLRRFLVRVGDRRQSRMGAGG
;
A
#
# COMPACT_ATOMS: atom_id res chain seq x y z
N MET A 1 32.63 -27.97 0.16
CA MET A 1 31.99 -28.79 1.20
C MET A 1 31.60 -27.95 2.42
N ALA A 2 32.52 -27.22 3.06
CA ALA A 2 32.23 -26.36 4.22
C ALA A 2 31.02 -25.43 4.01
N TYR A 3 30.99 -24.72 2.88
CA TYR A 3 29.85 -23.87 2.47
C TYR A 3 28.51 -24.62 2.49
N HIS A 4 28.47 -25.84 1.95
CA HIS A 4 27.26 -26.64 1.88
C HIS A 4 26.80 -27.12 3.27
N ALA A 5 27.75 -27.57 4.09
CA ALA A 5 27.47 -27.99 5.46
C ALA A 5 26.93 -26.83 6.31
N ALA A 6 27.61 -25.68 6.30
CA ALA A 6 27.24 -24.52 7.11
C ALA A 6 25.93 -23.86 6.65
N TYR A 7 25.82 -23.50 5.36
CA TYR A 7 24.74 -22.63 4.91
C TYR A 7 23.53 -23.37 4.32
N HIS A 8 23.71 -24.50 3.63
CA HIS A 8 22.60 -25.25 3.04
C HIS A 8 21.99 -26.29 3.98
N LYS A 9 22.83 -26.94 4.80
CA LYS A 9 22.39 -27.99 5.72
C LYS A 9 22.20 -27.44 7.14
N GLY A 10 23.10 -26.58 7.62
CA GLY A 10 23.06 -26.02 8.96
C GLY A 10 23.08 -27.14 10.00
N ILE A 11 22.16 -27.10 10.96
CA ILE A 11 21.99 -28.14 11.99
C ILE A 11 21.81 -29.54 11.38
N ARG A 12 21.19 -29.64 10.18
CA ARG A 12 21.01 -30.93 9.48
C ARG A 12 22.31 -31.54 8.95
N SER A 13 23.44 -30.83 9.02
CA SER A 13 24.75 -31.40 8.71
C SER A 13 25.25 -32.34 9.81
N GLY A 14 24.66 -32.30 11.01
CA GLY A 14 25.16 -33.06 12.17
C GLY A 14 26.43 -32.47 12.79
N LEU A 15 26.85 -31.27 12.39
CA LEU A 15 27.92 -30.54 13.05
C LEU A 15 27.40 -29.81 14.31
N PRO A 16 28.19 -29.74 15.39
CA PRO A 16 27.88 -28.89 16.53
C PRO A 16 27.84 -27.41 16.14
N GLU A 17 27.05 -26.60 16.84
CA GLU A 17 26.98 -25.15 16.58
C GLU A 17 28.29 -24.47 16.99
N ASP A 18 28.74 -24.73 18.21
CA ASP A 18 29.96 -24.21 18.83
C ASP A 18 30.76 -25.34 19.50
N ALA A 19 32.00 -25.05 19.91
CA ALA A 19 32.89 -26.04 20.53
C ALA A 19 32.34 -26.58 21.88
N ASP A 20 31.60 -25.74 22.61
CA ASP A 20 31.02 -26.06 23.92
C ASP A 20 29.56 -26.57 23.82
N ALA A 21 29.00 -26.61 22.61
CA ALA A 21 27.63 -27.07 22.42
C ALA A 21 27.55 -28.58 22.70
N ALA A 22 26.63 -28.98 23.59
CA ALA A 22 26.32 -30.40 23.79
C ALA A 22 25.96 -31.06 22.45
N THR A 23 26.42 -32.30 22.27
CA THR A 23 26.33 -33.12 21.06
C THR A 23 25.11 -32.82 20.18
N PRO A 24 25.27 -32.61 18.85
CA PRO A 24 24.20 -32.17 17.96
C PRO A 24 22.92 -33.02 18.10
N GLN A 25 21.78 -32.37 18.33
CA GLN A 25 20.49 -33.01 18.64
C GLN A 25 19.85 -33.79 17.47
N VAL A 26 20.47 -33.87 16.29
CA VAL A 26 19.83 -34.45 15.10
C VAL A 26 20.32 -35.87 14.81
N THR A 27 19.41 -36.83 14.92
CA THR A 27 19.64 -38.28 14.80
C THR A 27 19.74 -38.82 13.37
N ALA A 28 19.66 -37.98 12.32
CA ALA A 28 19.71 -38.43 10.93
C ALA A 28 20.32 -37.38 9.98
N ALA A 29 21.62 -37.12 10.08
CA ALA A 29 22.33 -36.40 9.02
C ALA A 29 22.37 -37.26 7.75
N GLU A 30 22.06 -36.67 6.59
CA GLU A 30 22.07 -37.41 5.31
C GLU A 30 23.46 -37.95 4.93
N HIS A 31 24.52 -37.30 5.43
CA HIS A 31 25.91 -37.63 5.17
C HIS A 31 26.73 -37.37 6.43
N ASP A 32 27.83 -38.11 6.61
CA ASP A 32 28.81 -37.87 7.67
C ASP A 32 29.73 -36.70 7.30
N TYR A 33 29.19 -35.48 7.42
CA TYR A 33 29.92 -34.25 7.11
C TYR A 33 31.15 -34.06 8.00
N THR A 34 31.09 -34.49 9.26
CA THR A 34 32.21 -34.41 10.21
C THR A 34 33.41 -35.18 9.68
N ARG A 35 33.24 -36.46 9.32
CA ARG A 35 34.34 -37.28 8.79
C ARG A 35 34.86 -36.71 7.47
N VAL A 36 33.97 -36.38 6.53
CA VAL A 36 34.37 -35.85 5.22
C VAL A 36 35.15 -34.53 5.34
N LEU A 37 34.70 -33.61 6.19
CA LEU A 37 35.39 -32.34 6.41
C LEU A 37 36.72 -32.53 7.14
N SER A 38 36.79 -33.44 8.11
CA SER A 38 38.04 -33.78 8.82
C SER A 38 39.09 -34.37 7.87
N GLU A 39 38.69 -35.32 7.01
CA GLU A 39 39.58 -35.90 5.99
C GLU A 39 40.06 -34.84 4.98
N LEU A 40 39.18 -33.94 4.53
CA LEU A 40 39.56 -32.84 3.65
C LEU A 40 40.51 -31.85 4.34
N ALA A 41 40.26 -31.50 5.59
CA ALA A 41 41.10 -30.62 6.38
C ALA A 41 42.51 -31.21 6.55
N ALA A 42 42.62 -32.48 6.93
CA ALA A 42 43.90 -33.19 7.04
C ALA A 42 44.66 -33.24 5.71
N ARG A 43 43.98 -33.57 4.60
CA ARG A 43 44.58 -33.63 3.26
C ARG A 43 45.08 -32.29 2.73
N THR A 44 44.48 -31.20 3.19
CA THR A 44 44.82 -29.83 2.75
C THR A 44 45.67 -29.09 3.76
N GLY A 45 46.00 -29.70 4.91
CA GLY A 45 46.74 -29.06 5.99
C GLY A 45 45.99 -27.89 6.64
N LEU A 46 44.65 -27.86 6.53
CA LEU A 46 43.83 -26.80 7.10
C LEU A 46 43.45 -27.12 8.55
N SER A 47 43.63 -26.16 9.45
CA SER A 47 43.11 -26.22 10.81
C SER A 47 41.84 -25.37 10.90
N VAL A 48 40.69 -26.02 11.00
CA VAL A 48 39.37 -25.37 11.09
C VAL A 48 38.52 -26.09 12.15
N PRO A 49 37.94 -25.38 13.12
CA PRO A 49 36.97 -25.98 14.03
C PRO A 49 35.77 -26.52 13.24
N LEU A 50 35.47 -27.81 13.38
CA LEU A 50 34.36 -28.46 12.69
C LEU A 50 33.01 -28.21 13.41
N THR A 51 32.75 -26.93 13.66
CA THR A 51 31.49 -26.41 14.20
C THR A 51 30.85 -25.49 13.15
N LEU A 52 29.55 -25.25 13.21
CA LEU A 52 28.89 -24.34 12.26
C LEU A 52 29.50 -22.92 12.34
N THR A 53 29.72 -22.40 13.55
CA THR A 53 30.37 -21.11 13.79
C THR A 53 31.83 -21.11 13.29
N GLY A 54 32.56 -22.19 13.50
CA GLY A 54 33.95 -22.34 13.05
C GLY A 54 34.08 -22.34 11.52
N LEU A 55 33.17 -23.04 10.84
CA LEU A 55 33.10 -23.04 9.39
C LEU A 55 32.69 -21.68 8.82
N ASP A 56 31.72 -20.98 9.42
CA ASP A 56 31.34 -19.62 9.02
C ASP A 56 32.50 -18.64 9.17
N GLY A 57 33.17 -18.65 10.33
CA GLY A 57 34.35 -17.83 10.57
C GLY A 57 35.50 -18.10 9.59
N TYR A 58 35.74 -19.38 9.26
CA TYR A 58 36.74 -19.75 8.25
C TYR A 58 36.36 -19.25 6.86
N LEU A 59 35.11 -19.43 6.43
CA LEU A 59 34.63 -18.96 5.12
C LEU A 59 34.67 -17.43 5.05
N ALA A 60 34.28 -16.73 6.12
CA ALA A 60 34.38 -15.27 6.23
C ALA A 60 35.82 -14.80 6.06
N GLY A 61 36.76 -15.39 6.81
CA GLY A 61 38.18 -15.04 6.75
C GLY A 61 38.85 -15.32 5.40
N LYS A 62 38.20 -16.10 4.52
CA LYS A 62 38.64 -16.36 3.14
C LYS A 62 37.89 -15.54 2.09
N GLY A 63 36.96 -14.67 2.48
CA GLY A 63 36.08 -13.95 1.55
C GLY A 63 35.13 -14.87 0.78
N LEU A 64 34.82 -16.04 1.35
CA LEU A 64 33.92 -17.06 0.77
C LEU A 64 32.57 -17.15 1.50
N ARG A 65 32.36 -16.34 2.54
CA ARG A 65 31.06 -16.18 3.18
C ARG A 65 30.10 -15.50 2.19
N PRO A 66 28.88 -16.02 2.00
CA PRO A 66 27.87 -15.35 1.21
C PRO A 66 27.58 -13.93 1.75
N PRO A 67 27.19 -12.99 0.88
CA PRO A 67 26.61 -11.72 1.32
C PRO A 67 25.42 -11.90 2.26
N VAL A 68 25.16 -10.89 3.10
CA VAL A 68 24.10 -10.93 4.13
C VAL A 68 22.74 -11.29 3.53
N ASP A 69 22.39 -10.72 2.38
CA ASP A 69 21.16 -11.03 1.65
C ASP A 69 20.97 -12.51 1.26
N THR A 70 22.07 -13.23 1.07
CA THR A 70 22.09 -14.62 0.65
C THR A 70 22.04 -15.48 1.89
N LEU A 71 22.71 -15.05 2.97
CA LEU A 71 22.58 -15.66 4.29
C LEU A 71 21.12 -15.57 4.78
N ASP A 72 20.46 -14.41 4.65
CA ASP A 72 19.06 -14.22 5.03
C ASP A 72 18.13 -15.20 4.30
N LYS A 73 18.30 -15.35 2.98
CA LYS A 73 17.53 -16.33 2.21
C LYS A 73 17.81 -17.77 2.63
N LEU A 74 19.05 -18.10 2.97
CA LEU A 74 19.41 -19.45 3.42
C LEU A 74 18.86 -19.72 4.83
N ALA A 75 18.76 -18.69 5.66
CA ALA A 75 18.21 -18.74 7.01
C ALA A 75 16.72 -19.14 7.06
N ASP A 76 15.96 -18.90 5.98
CA ASP A 76 14.57 -19.39 5.83
C ASP A 76 14.42 -20.90 6.11
N SER A 77 15.47 -21.68 5.84
CA SER A 77 15.50 -23.13 6.02
C SER A 77 16.63 -23.61 6.95
N ASN A 78 17.35 -22.68 7.59
CA ASN A 78 18.51 -22.95 8.42
C ASN A 78 18.40 -22.19 9.74
N GLU A 79 17.85 -22.85 10.76
CA GLU A 79 17.55 -22.24 12.06
C GLU A 79 18.79 -21.73 12.80
N TRP A 80 19.91 -22.46 12.73
CA TRP A 80 21.18 -21.98 13.29
C TRP A 80 21.60 -20.68 12.63
N LEU A 81 21.56 -20.62 11.29
CA LEU A 81 21.95 -19.42 10.56
C LEU A 81 21.04 -18.23 10.92
N ARG A 82 19.73 -18.45 11.06
CA ARG A 82 18.80 -17.40 11.53
C ARG A 82 19.21 -16.85 12.89
N ARG A 83 19.44 -17.71 13.89
CA ARG A 83 19.88 -17.30 15.22
C ARG A 83 21.24 -16.61 15.20
N HIS A 84 22.17 -17.11 14.39
CA HIS A 84 23.51 -16.55 14.22
C HIS A 84 23.45 -15.13 13.63
N LEU A 85 22.64 -14.91 12.59
CA LEU A 85 22.45 -13.59 11.99
C LEU A 85 21.78 -12.62 12.97
N ASP A 86 20.76 -13.06 13.71
CA ASP A 86 20.08 -12.22 14.70
C ASP A 86 21.01 -11.84 15.86
N ALA A 87 21.89 -12.75 16.29
CA ALA A 87 22.90 -12.47 17.30
C ALA A 87 24.00 -11.52 16.79
N GLN A 88 24.42 -11.67 15.52
CA GLN A 88 25.49 -10.87 14.93
C GLN A 88 25.05 -9.46 14.53
N PHE A 89 23.86 -9.34 13.92
CA PHE A 89 23.41 -8.11 13.27
C PHE A 89 22.15 -7.52 13.94
N GLY A 90 21.61 -8.17 14.97
CA GLY A 90 20.32 -7.81 15.54
C GLY A 90 19.14 -8.30 14.70
N PRO A 91 17.89 -7.99 15.12
CA PRO A 91 16.69 -8.38 14.40
C PRO A 91 16.61 -7.75 13.00
N LEU A 92 15.70 -8.22 12.15
CA LEU A 92 15.56 -7.74 10.77
C LEU A 92 15.29 -6.22 10.66
N ASP A 93 14.72 -5.63 11.71
CA ASP A 93 14.42 -4.21 11.86
C ASP A 93 15.46 -3.44 12.69
N ALA A 94 16.62 -4.04 12.99
CA ALA A 94 17.63 -3.50 13.89
C ALA A 94 17.92 -2.00 13.66
N GLY A 95 17.41 -1.18 14.57
CA GLY A 95 17.73 0.24 14.72
C GLY A 95 17.01 1.22 13.80
N VAL A 96 16.44 0.80 12.66
CA VAL A 96 15.79 1.72 11.70
C VAL A 96 14.59 1.07 10.99
N PRO A 97 13.49 0.73 11.70
CA PRO A 97 12.31 0.15 11.07
C PRO A 97 11.77 1.07 9.98
N GLY A 98 11.41 0.50 8.83
CA GLY A 98 10.93 1.26 7.67
C GLY A 98 12.00 1.73 6.67
N LEU A 99 13.29 1.55 6.96
CA LEU A 99 14.36 1.83 6.00
C LEU A 99 14.34 0.82 4.83
N ALA A 100 14.41 1.33 3.60
CA ALA A 100 14.57 0.54 2.40
C ALA A 100 15.53 1.20 1.41
N VAL A 101 16.32 0.38 0.72
CA VAL A 101 17.16 0.83 -0.40
C VAL A 101 16.58 0.29 -1.69
N PHE A 102 16.26 1.17 -2.63
CA PHE A 102 15.87 0.81 -3.99
C PHE A 102 17.06 0.99 -4.92
N VAL A 103 17.45 -0.07 -5.61
CA VAL A 103 18.63 -0.10 -6.48
C VAL A 103 18.20 0.17 -7.92
N LEU A 104 18.63 1.31 -8.47
CA LEU A 104 18.41 1.64 -9.87
C LEU A 104 19.46 0.95 -10.75
N ARG A 105 19.02 0.33 -11.84
CA ARG A 105 19.91 -0.37 -12.77
C ARG A 105 20.20 0.48 -14.00
N GLU A 106 21.34 0.24 -14.63
CA GLU A 106 21.91 1.04 -15.73
C GLU A 106 20.91 1.39 -16.85
N ARG A 107 20.14 0.42 -17.34
CA ARG A 107 19.14 0.66 -18.40
C ARG A 107 17.98 1.57 -17.94
N ALA A 108 17.80 1.72 -16.63
CA ALA A 108 16.82 2.59 -16.01
C ALA A 108 17.40 3.92 -15.52
N ALA A 109 18.65 4.30 -15.86
CA ALA A 109 19.26 5.56 -15.41
C ALA A 109 18.35 6.78 -15.62
N HIS A 110 17.76 6.89 -16.81
CA HIS A 110 16.83 7.95 -17.19
C HIS A 110 15.50 7.96 -16.40
N LEU A 111 15.26 6.98 -15.52
CA LEU A 111 14.03 6.84 -14.72
C LEU A 111 14.24 7.20 -13.24
N ALA A 112 15.39 7.74 -12.84
CA ALA A 112 15.68 8.09 -11.44
C ALA A 112 14.60 8.99 -10.81
N ASP A 113 14.25 10.09 -11.47
CA ASP A 113 13.20 10.99 -10.99
C ASP A 113 11.82 10.32 -10.96
N ARG A 114 11.50 9.52 -11.98
CA ARG A 114 10.26 8.76 -12.03
C ARG A 114 10.18 7.73 -10.89
N LEU A 115 11.29 7.10 -10.53
CA LEU A 115 11.38 6.20 -9.37
C LEU A 115 11.07 6.96 -8.07
N ARG A 116 11.67 8.14 -7.86
CA ARG A 116 11.38 8.99 -6.69
C ARG A 116 9.90 9.38 -6.63
N GLN A 117 9.31 9.78 -7.76
CA GLN A 117 7.88 10.10 -7.84
C GLN A 117 6.98 8.90 -7.54
N GLU A 118 7.33 7.71 -8.05
CA GLU A 118 6.57 6.47 -7.81
C GLU A 118 6.72 5.96 -6.36
N LEU A 119 7.85 6.22 -5.70
CA LEU A 119 8.06 6.00 -4.26
C LEU A 119 7.14 6.90 -3.44
N LEU A 120 7.17 8.22 -3.68
CA LEU A 120 6.27 9.19 -3.06
C LEU A 120 4.80 8.82 -3.26
N ARG A 121 4.43 8.42 -4.48
CA ARG A 121 3.07 8.00 -4.81
C ARG A 121 2.62 6.81 -3.96
N GLN A 122 3.53 5.90 -3.61
CA GLN A 122 3.26 4.74 -2.76
C GLN A 122 3.38 5.01 -1.25
N GLY A 123 3.71 6.24 -0.85
CA GLY A 123 3.85 6.64 0.55
C GLY A 123 5.19 6.25 1.17
N TRP A 124 6.24 6.27 0.36
CA TRP A 124 7.63 6.26 0.83
C TRP A 124 8.17 7.68 0.81
N GLU A 125 9.05 8.01 1.74
CA GLU A 125 9.79 9.28 1.78
C GLU A 125 11.20 9.04 1.23
N PRO A 126 11.54 9.49 0.00
CA PRO A 126 12.89 9.38 -0.53
C PRO A 126 13.82 10.33 0.24
N LEU A 127 14.79 9.77 0.96
CA LEU A 127 15.71 10.53 1.81
C LEU A 127 16.91 11.01 1.00
N GLU A 128 17.54 10.09 0.27
CA GLU A 128 18.80 10.36 -0.43
C GLU A 128 18.86 9.55 -1.74
N THR A 129 19.57 10.10 -2.73
CA THR A 129 19.95 9.36 -3.93
C THR A 129 21.45 9.36 -4.03
N VAL A 130 22.04 8.17 -4.00
CA VAL A 130 23.48 7.94 -4.05
C VAL A 130 23.79 7.40 -5.44
N GLU A 131 24.41 8.21 -6.27
CA GLU A 131 24.93 7.78 -7.57
C GLU A 131 26.27 7.08 -7.39
N PHE A 132 26.52 6.05 -8.20
CA PHE A 132 27.76 5.28 -8.10
C PHE A 132 28.80 5.77 -9.08
N ASP A 133 29.99 6.06 -8.55
CA ASP A 133 31.20 6.07 -9.34
C ASP A 133 31.62 4.63 -9.72
N ALA A 134 32.68 4.52 -10.51
CA ALA A 134 33.17 3.22 -11.00
C ALA A 134 33.60 2.28 -9.85
N GLU A 135 34.22 2.83 -8.80
CA GLU A 135 34.73 2.06 -7.66
C GLU A 135 33.57 1.52 -6.81
N THR A 136 32.61 2.39 -6.49
CA THR A 136 31.40 2.05 -5.75
C THR A 136 30.57 1.03 -6.52
N ARG A 137 30.40 1.21 -7.83
CA ARG A 137 29.71 0.25 -8.69
C ARG A 137 30.37 -1.13 -8.63
N ALA A 138 31.71 -1.20 -8.70
CA ALA A 138 32.44 -2.46 -8.60
C ALA A 138 32.24 -3.14 -7.23
N ARG A 139 32.32 -2.38 -6.14
CA ARG A 139 32.05 -2.90 -4.77
C ARG A 139 30.64 -3.41 -4.62
N VAL A 140 29.63 -2.65 -5.04
CA VAL A 140 28.22 -3.03 -4.94
C VAL A 140 27.93 -4.27 -5.79
N VAL A 141 28.45 -4.33 -7.02
CA VAL A 141 28.27 -5.50 -7.90
C VAL A 141 28.83 -6.78 -7.26
N ALA A 142 29.98 -6.68 -6.58
CA ALA A 142 30.65 -7.81 -5.95
C ALA A 142 29.97 -8.29 -4.67
N ASN A 143 29.36 -7.38 -3.89
CA ASN A 143 28.92 -7.68 -2.53
C ASN A 143 27.41 -7.69 -2.30
N VAL A 144 26.58 -7.10 -3.17
CA VAL A 144 25.12 -7.07 -3.02
C VAL A 144 24.44 -8.11 -3.91
N ARG A 145 23.33 -8.70 -3.44
CA ARG A 145 22.59 -9.80 -4.08
C ARG A 145 22.44 -9.58 -5.56
N GLY A 146 23.23 -10.33 -6.31
CA GLY A 146 23.33 -10.07 -7.74
C GLY A 146 24.60 -10.56 -8.39
N GLY A 147 25.31 -11.55 -7.84
CA GLY A 147 26.37 -12.26 -8.59
C GLY A 147 25.94 -12.75 -9.99
N ASN A 148 24.64 -12.68 -10.30
CA ASN A 148 24.12 -12.53 -11.65
C ASN A 148 23.17 -11.32 -11.79
N TRP A 149 23.68 -10.10 -12.00
CA TRP A 149 22.95 -8.93 -12.53
C TRP A 149 22.52 -9.14 -13.99
N ASN A 150 22.30 -10.38 -14.38
CA ASN A 150 21.92 -10.77 -15.71
C ASN A 150 20.44 -10.41 -15.98
N LYS A 151 19.97 -10.79 -17.17
CA LYS A 151 18.57 -10.59 -17.58
C LYS A 151 17.54 -11.28 -16.69
N GLY A 152 17.91 -12.37 -16.00
CA GLY A 152 16.97 -13.17 -15.21
C GLY A 152 15.80 -13.65 -16.09
N PRO A 153 14.53 -13.52 -15.64
CA PRO A 153 13.36 -13.92 -16.44
C PRO A 153 12.96 -12.89 -17.51
N TRP A 154 13.71 -11.79 -17.66
CA TRP A 154 13.36 -10.71 -18.57
C TRP A 154 13.96 -10.94 -19.97
N PRO A 155 13.30 -10.41 -21.03
CA PRO A 155 13.86 -10.42 -22.38
C PRO A 155 15.23 -9.74 -22.45
N VAL A 156 15.37 -8.60 -21.75
CA VAL A 156 16.58 -7.77 -21.77
C VAL A 156 17.18 -7.61 -20.37
N GLY A 157 18.51 -7.52 -20.30
CA GLY A 157 19.25 -7.19 -19.09
C GLY A 157 18.98 -5.77 -18.61
N GLY A 158 18.88 -5.60 -17.29
CA GLY A 158 18.79 -4.26 -16.68
C GLY A 158 20.13 -3.53 -16.59
N GLY A 159 21.25 -4.24 -16.83
CA GLY A 159 22.61 -3.76 -16.57
C GLY A 159 22.96 -3.71 -15.07
N ASP A 160 24.15 -3.26 -14.73
CA ASP A 160 24.59 -3.25 -13.32
C ASP A 160 23.82 -2.21 -12.51
N PRO A 161 23.86 -2.29 -11.17
CA PRO A 161 23.41 -1.22 -10.30
C PRO A 161 24.23 0.06 -10.54
N ILE A 162 23.55 1.21 -10.60
CA ILE A 162 24.17 2.53 -10.86
C ILE A 162 23.85 3.58 -9.79
N ALA A 163 22.81 3.35 -9.00
CA ALA A 163 22.44 4.25 -7.92
C ALA A 163 21.58 3.54 -6.87
N TYR A 164 21.62 4.06 -5.65
CA TYR A 164 20.63 3.78 -4.63
C TYR A 164 19.69 4.97 -4.47
N VAL A 165 18.40 4.68 -4.34
CA VAL A 165 17.40 5.59 -3.80
C VAL A 165 17.04 5.07 -2.41
N VAL A 166 17.53 5.76 -1.38
CA VAL A 166 17.25 5.45 0.01
C VAL A 166 15.89 6.04 0.34
N ALA A 167 15.00 5.22 0.86
CA ALA A 167 13.64 5.61 1.16
C ALA A 167 13.21 5.10 2.54
N TYR A 168 12.32 5.86 3.16
CA TYR A 168 11.80 5.55 4.47
C TYR A 168 10.29 5.36 4.44
N ASP A 169 9.82 4.35 5.15
CA ASP A 169 8.42 4.08 5.36
C ASP A 169 7.89 4.81 6.57
N LEU A 170 7.14 5.88 6.33
CA LEU A 170 6.57 6.69 7.40
C LEU A 170 5.55 5.96 8.28
N SER A 171 5.04 4.81 7.83
CA SER A 171 4.20 3.95 8.68
C SER A 171 4.99 3.32 9.84
N ALA A 172 6.32 3.29 9.77
CA ALA A 172 7.19 2.81 10.84
C ALA A 172 7.46 3.85 11.93
N SER A 173 7.27 5.15 11.65
CA SER A 173 7.43 6.24 12.63
C SER A 173 6.18 6.55 13.43
N THR A 174 5.06 5.85 13.22
CA THR A 174 3.80 6.21 13.88
C THR A 174 3.83 5.82 15.37
N PRO A 175 3.58 6.74 16.32
CA PRO A 175 3.78 6.52 17.75
C PRO A 175 2.85 5.46 18.39
N VAL A 176 1.87 4.95 17.67
CA VAL A 176 0.74 4.22 18.25
C VAL A 176 0.92 2.73 18.04
N GLY A 177 1.49 2.08 19.06
CA GLY A 177 1.71 0.64 19.11
C GLY A 177 2.86 0.18 18.23
N ALA A 178 3.83 -0.50 18.83
CA ALA A 178 4.89 -1.22 18.11
C ALA A 178 4.28 -2.40 17.33
N SER A 179 3.51 -2.12 16.27
CA SER A 179 3.20 -3.16 15.29
C SER A 179 4.52 -3.58 14.65
N THR A 180 4.80 -4.88 14.62
CA THR A 180 5.91 -5.41 13.84
C THR A 180 5.83 -4.87 12.41
N TYR A 181 6.91 -4.25 11.95
CA TYR A 181 6.97 -3.65 10.64
C TYR A 181 6.66 -4.70 9.56
N ASP A 182 5.76 -4.38 8.62
CA ASP A 182 5.39 -5.29 7.54
C ASP A 182 6.48 -5.31 6.46
N PHE A 183 7.44 -6.24 6.58
CA PHE A 183 8.54 -6.40 5.64
C PHE A 183 8.06 -6.66 4.19
N ASP A 184 6.88 -7.24 3.99
CA ASP A 184 6.34 -7.46 2.64
C ASP A 184 6.01 -6.14 1.93
N ARG A 185 5.90 -5.01 2.65
CA ARG A 185 5.63 -3.69 2.07
C ARG A 185 6.71 -3.27 1.08
N VAL A 186 7.99 -3.55 1.36
CA VAL A 186 9.10 -3.25 0.44
C VAL A 186 8.93 -4.03 -0.87
N THR A 187 8.66 -5.34 -0.77
CA THR A 187 8.45 -6.19 -1.94
C THR A 187 7.23 -5.78 -2.76
N ARG A 188 6.08 -5.50 -2.11
CA ARG A 188 4.89 -5.00 -2.81
C ARG A 188 5.15 -3.65 -3.48
N GLY A 189 5.86 -2.74 -2.80
CA GLY A 189 6.29 -1.45 -3.33
C GLY A 189 7.12 -1.58 -4.60
N LYS A 190 8.21 -2.37 -4.53
CA LYS A 190 9.10 -2.72 -5.65
C LYS A 190 8.34 -3.26 -6.86
N LEU A 191 7.44 -4.23 -6.66
CA LEU A 191 6.69 -4.85 -7.76
C LEU A 191 5.75 -3.84 -8.43
N ASN A 192 5.10 -2.98 -7.65
CA ASN A 192 4.20 -1.95 -8.16
C ASN A 192 4.95 -0.84 -8.91
N ILE A 193 6.07 -0.34 -8.36
CA ILE A 193 6.93 0.65 -9.04
C ILE A 193 7.44 0.06 -10.35
N ARG A 194 7.97 -1.18 -10.33
CA ARG A 194 8.47 -1.84 -11.54
C ARG A 194 7.43 -1.90 -12.65
N ARG A 195 6.20 -2.30 -12.31
CA ARG A 195 5.09 -2.35 -13.29
C ARG A 195 4.84 -0.98 -13.93
N ARG A 196 4.94 0.10 -13.14
CA ARG A 196 4.71 1.47 -13.59
C ARG A 196 5.85 2.02 -14.44
N LEU A 197 7.09 1.75 -14.06
CA LEU A 197 8.25 2.12 -14.86
C LEU A 197 8.25 1.44 -16.24
N LEU A 198 7.71 0.21 -16.33
CA LEU A 198 7.64 -0.56 -17.56
C LEU A 198 6.29 -0.45 -18.30
N GLN A 199 5.38 0.42 -17.86
CA GLN A 199 4.02 0.48 -18.43
C GLN A 199 4.04 0.83 -19.93
N ASP A 200 5.02 1.66 -20.33
CA ASP A 200 5.20 2.17 -21.69
C ASP A 200 6.27 1.38 -22.48
N VAL A 201 6.85 0.34 -21.88
CA VAL A 201 7.91 -0.47 -22.50
C VAL A 201 7.32 -1.71 -23.18
N PRO A 202 7.54 -1.90 -24.49
CA PRO A 202 7.07 -3.07 -25.23
C PRO A 202 7.51 -4.38 -24.59
N THR A 203 6.64 -5.40 -24.59
CA THR A 203 6.90 -6.66 -23.87
C THR A 203 8.23 -7.31 -24.24
N GLY A 204 8.64 -7.28 -25.51
CA GLY A 204 9.91 -7.85 -25.98
C GLY A 204 11.17 -7.08 -25.56
N GLU A 205 11.01 -5.84 -25.08
CA GLU A 205 12.11 -4.96 -24.67
C GLU A 205 12.18 -4.77 -23.15
N ARG A 206 11.26 -5.39 -22.41
CA ARG A 206 11.21 -5.25 -20.95
C ARG A 206 12.47 -5.83 -20.31
N TYR A 207 12.86 -5.17 -19.24
CA TYR A 207 14.03 -5.50 -18.42
C TYR A 207 13.64 -5.34 -16.94
N ASN A 208 14.53 -5.72 -16.04
CA ASN A 208 14.36 -5.37 -14.63
C ASN A 208 14.96 -3.98 -14.37
N PRO A 209 14.17 -2.91 -14.19
CA PRO A 209 14.71 -1.56 -13.97
C PRO A 209 15.23 -1.35 -12.55
N LEU A 210 14.75 -2.13 -11.57
CA LEU A 210 15.06 -1.89 -10.16
C LEU A 210 15.11 -3.17 -9.31
N HIS A 211 15.99 -3.15 -8.32
CA HIS A 211 16.02 -4.08 -7.20
C HIS A 211 15.72 -3.33 -5.90
N SER A 212 15.56 -4.03 -4.78
CA SER A 212 15.42 -3.41 -3.46
C SER A 212 16.02 -4.30 -2.40
N SER A 213 16.37 -3.74 -1.25
CA SER A 213 16.41 -4.52 -0.02
C SER A 213 15.04 -5.15 0.27
N ASP A 214 14.99 -6.16 1.11
CA ASP A 214 13.79 -6.86 1.55
C ASP A 214 13.42 -6.45 2.99
N HIS A 215 14.38 -5.96 3.79
CA HIS A 215 14.17 -5.44 5.15
C HIS A 215 15.26 -4.41 5.57
N PRO A 216 15.10 -3.69 6.69
CA PRO A 216 16.04 -2.66 7.16
C PRO A 216 17.47 -3.16 7.37
N ARG A 217 17.68 -4.35 7.97
CA ARG A 217 19.03 -4.92 8.13
C ARG A 217 19.80 -5.01 6.81
N GLN A 218 19.15 -5.49 5.75
CA GLN A 218 19.75 -5.56 4.41
C GLN A 218 19.91 -4.17 3.78
N ALA A 219 19.02 -3.23 4.08
CA ALA A 219 19.18 -1.85 3.63
C ALA A 219 20.46 -1.23 4.20
N LEU A 220 20.77 -1.48 5.48
CA LEU A 220 22.00 -1.03 6.12
C LEU A 220 23.25 -1.67 5.49
N ASP A 221 23.24 -2.99 5.28
CA ASP A 221 24.30 -3.73 4.57
C ASP A 221 24.59 -3.14 3.18
N TYR A 222 23.54 -2.77 2.42
CA TYR A 222 23.72 -2.12 1.12
C TYR A 222 24.43 -0.77 1.26
N LEU A 223 24.05 0.05 2.24
CA LEU A 223 24.66 1.37 2.47
C LEU A 223 26.14 1.27 2.87
N GLU A 224 26.54 0.22 3.59
CA GLU A 224 27.96 -0.02 3.93
C GLU A 224 28.84 -0.17 2.67
N HIS A 225 28.30 -0.79 1.61
CA HIS A 225 29.03 -0.99 0.36
C HIS A 225 29.20 0.26 -0.51
N VAL A 226 28.48 1.35 -0.19
CA VAL A 226 28.69 2.65 -0.83
C VAL A 226 30.09 3.17 -0.52
N GLY A 227 30.60 2.95 0.69
CA GLY A 227 31.91 3.45 1.12
C GLY A 227 31.94 4.93 1.51
N ASP A 228 30.77 5.59 1.62
CA ASP A 228 30.61 6.91 2.25
C ASP A 228 29.90 6.75 3.61
N PRO A 229 30.64 6.77 4.74
CA PRO A 229 30.04 6.71 6.07
C PRO A 229 29.07 7.86 6.35
N GLY A 230 29.20 8.99 5.64
CA GLY A 230 28.33 10.14 5.78
C GLY A 230 26.89 9.88 5.32
N VAL A 231 26.66 8.94 4.39
CA VAL A 231 25.30 8.59 3.93
C VAL A 231 24.45 8.10 5.10
N LEU A 232 24.97 7.20 5.93
CA LEU A 232 24.19 6.66 7.05
C LEU A 232 23.87 7.74 8.10
N VAL A 233 24.79 8.67 8.33
CA VAL A 233 24.56 9.82 9.24
C VAL A 233 23.44 10.69 8.70
N ARG A 234 23.51 11.11 7.43
CA ARG A 234 22.47 11.94 6.78
C ARG A 234 21.11 11.24 6.75
N VAL A 235 21.08 9.94 6.45
CA VAL A 235 19.85 9.13 6.47
C VAL A 235 19.24 9.08 7.86
N ARG A 236 20.04 8.86 8.92
CA ARG A 236 19.54 8.85 10.30
C ARG A 236 19.02 10.21 10.73
N GLU A 237 19.76 11.29 10.45
CA GLU A 237 19.33 12.66 10.74
C GLU A 237 18.01 12.99 10.03
N ALA A 238 17.84 12.60 8.77
CA ALA A 238 16.61 12.80 8.03
C ALA A 238 15.44 12.01 8.65
N ILE A 239 15.66 10.77 9.08
CA ILE A 239 14.65 9.95 9.76
C ILE A 239 14.27 10.56 11.11
N ASP A 240 15.23 11.03 11.90
CA ASP A 240 14.97 11.66 13.20
C ASP A 240 14.17 12.96 13.04
N GLN A 241 14.51 13.78 12.04
CA GLN A 241 13.75 14.99 11.70
C GLN A 241 12.31 14.69 11.29
N ILE A 242 12.12 13.66 10.47
CA ILE A 242 10.79 13.19 10.06
C ILE A 242 10.01 12.66 11.27
N ALA A 243 10.63 11.82 12.09
CA ALA A 243 9.99 11.22 13.26
C ALA A 243 9.54 12.31 14.25
N ALA A 244 10.35 13.35 14.45
CA ALA A 244 10.00 14.50 15.28
C ALA A 244 8.77 15.28 14.74
N GLN A 245 8.56 15.30 13.43
CA GLN A 245 7.37 15.88 12.82
C GLN A 245 6.15 14.94 12.88
N MET A 246 6.37 13.63 12.88
CA MET A 246 5.32 12.60 12.83
C MET A 246 4.72 12.26 14.20
N VAL A 247 4.48 13.27 15.03
CA VAL A 247 3.88 13.14 16.36
C VAL A 247 2.48 13.74 16.37
N PHE A 248 1.52 13.03 16.96
CA PHE A 248 0.18 13.57 17.14
C PHE A 248 0.19 14.71 18.17
N PRO A 249 -0.51 15.84 17.89
CA PRO A 249 -0.54 17.00 18.78
C PRO A 249 -1.27 16.75 20.11
N PHE A 250 -2.03 15.66 20.20
CA PHE A 250 -2.87 15.31 21.35
C PHE A 250 -2.75 13.80 21.64
N PRO A 251 -3.05 13.35 22.87
CA PRO A 251 -3.02 11.93 23.22
C PRO A 251 -3.90 11.09 22.30
N VAL A 252 -3.35 10.01 21.75
CA VAL A 252 -4.09 9.10 20.86
C VAL A 252 -4.96 8.15 21.69
N ILE A 253 -6.24 8.10 21.37
CA ILE A 253 -7.24 7.19 21.95
C ILE A 253 -7.33 5.91 21.12
N GLU A 254 -7.41 6.06 19.80
CA GLU A 254 -7.68 4.97 18.87
C GLU A 254 -7.00 5.24 17.53
N GLU A 255 -6.31 4.24 16.97
CA GLU A 255 -5.80 4.36 15.62
C GLU A 255 -6.86 3.96 14.57
N VAL A 256 -7.00 4.78 13.53
CA VAL A 256 -7.81 4.43 12.36
C VAL A 256 -6.93 3.70 11.33
N VAL A 257 -7.16 2.39 11.19
CA VAL A 257 -6.41 1.55 10.24
C VAL A 257 -6.64 2.04 8.80
N SER A 258 -5.56 2.40 8.12
CA SER A 258 -5.56 2.81 6.71
C SER A 258 -4.34 2.26 5.98
N LEU A 259 -4.24 2.51 4.67
CA LEU A 259 -3.06 2.15 3.89
C LEU A 259 -1.84 3.05 4.15
N ARG A 260 -1.97 4.10 5.00
CA ARG A 260 -0.89 4.98 5.47
C ARG A 260 0.05 5.44 4.32
N ARG A 261 -0.52 6.03 3.27
CA ARG A 261 0.24 6.48 2.09
C ARG A 261 0.63 7.95 2.10
N ARG A 262 -0.15 8.77 2.80
CA ARG A 262 -0.04 10.24 2.77
C ARG A 262 -0.24 10.86 4.13
N ALA A 263 -1.05 10.19 4.95
CA ALA A 263 -1.36 10.61 6.29
C ALA A 263 -1.64 9.39 7.15
N VAL A 264 -1.57 9.60 8.45
CA VAL A 264 -1.97 8.69 9.50
C VAL A 264 -3.13 9.35 10.20
N THR A 265 -4.15 8.56 10.53
CA THR A 265 -5.39 9.07 11.10
C THR A 265 -5.64 8.37 12.42
N ALA A 266 -5.96 9.15 13.44
CA ALA A 266 -6.23 8.63 14.77
C ALA A 266 -7.31 9.48 15.44
N VAL A 267 -8.06 8.85 16.33
CA VAL A 267 -8.87 9.57 17.30
C VAL A 267 -7.95 10.04 18.43
N VAL A 268 -8.04 11.32 18.77
CA VAL A 268 -7.25 11.95 19.81
C VAL A 268 -8.13 12.64 20.86
N GLU A 269 -7.62 12.78 22.08
CA GLU A 269 -8.31 13.47 23.18
C GLU A 269 -7.93 14.96 23.20
N HIS A 270 -8.83 15.83 22.73
CA HIS A 270 -8.63 17.28 22.74
C HIS A 270 -9.18 17.91 24.03
N PRO A 271 -8.44 18.81 24.71
CA PRO A 271 -8.86 19.37 26.00
C PRO A 271 -10.19 20.15 25.98
N VAL A 272 -10.56 20.70 24.83
CA VAL A 272 -11.80 21.51 24.67
C VAL A 272 -12.92 20.74 23.96
N PHE A 273 -12.57 19.84 23.03
CA PHE A 273 -13.54 19.21 22.13
C PHE A 273 -13.76 17.73 22.44
N GLY A 274 -13.03 17.18 23.42
CA GLY A 274 -13.01 15.75 23.71
C GLY A 274 -12.44 14.94 22.54
N ALA A 275 -13.01 13.75 22.32
CA ALA A 275 -12.57 12.84 21.26
C ALA A 275 -12.78 13.44 19.85
N CYS A 276 -11.68 13.70 19.15
CA CYS A 276 -11.63 14.28 17.81
C CYS A 276 -10.89 13.38 16.84
N MET A 277 -11.15 13.54 15.53
CA MET A 277 -10.38 12.88 14.49
C MET A 277 -9.18 13.76 14.09
N CYS A 278 -7.96 13.27 14.26
CA CYS A 278 -6.73 13.93 13.81
C CYS A 278 -6.15 13.20 12.60
N LYS A 279 -5.90 13.93 11.52
CA LYS A 279 -5.20 13.45 10.33
C LYS A 279 -3.85 14.13 10.26
N LEU A 280 -2.79 13.36 10.49
CA LEU A 280 -1.39 13.78 10.49
C LEU A 280 -0.77 13.40 9.13
N PHE A 281 -0.40 14.39 8.34
CA PHE A 281 0.12 14.24 7.00
C PHE A 281 1.64 14.08 6.99
N TYR A 282 2.11 13.29 6.03
CA TYR A 282 3.52 13.12 5.74
C TYR A 282 4.12 14.41 5.17
N PRO A 283 5.41 14.71 5.41
CA PRO A 283 6.07 15.89 4.87
C PRO A 283 5.89 16.03 3.35
N SER A 284 6.14 14.95 2.60
CA SER A 284 5.94 14.95 1.15
C SER A 284 4.48 15.00 0.68
N ALA A 285 3.53 14.91 1.60
CA ALA A 285 2.09 14.96 1.35
C ALA A 285 1.45 16.31 1.74
N HIS A 286 2.23 17.35 2.07
CA HIS A 286 1.69 18.66 2.46
C HIS A 286 0.68 19.24 1.45
N ARG A 287 0.90 19.05 0.14
CA ARG A 287 -0.08 19.49 -0.88
C ARG A 287 -1.48 18.90 -0.69
N PHE A 288 -1.59 17.70 -0.12
CA PHE A 288 -2.87 17.04 0.18
C PHE A 288 -3.50 17.64 1.44
N ARG A 289 -2.68 17.91 2.46
CA ARG A 289 -3.08 18.67 3.64
C ARG A 289 -3.65 20.02 3.24
N ASP A 290 -2.95 20.76 2.39
CA ASP A 290 -3.32 22.10 1.97
C ASP A 290 -4.62 22.11 1.15
N ARG A 291 -4.80 21.11 0.27
CA ARG A 291 -6.07 20.92 -0.44
C ARG A 291 -7.22 20.62 0.52
N GLU A 292 -7.02 19.75 1.51
CA GLU A 292 -8.06 19.44 2.49
C GLU A 292 -8.39 20.63 3.39
N LEU A 293 -7.37 21.39 3.82
CA LEU A 293 -7.55 22.63 4.57
C LEU A 293 -8.32 23.66 3.76
N ARG A 294 -7.90 23.91 2.52
CA ARG A 294 -8.60 24.80 1.58
C ARG A 294 -10.04 24.38 1.39
N ALA A 295 -10.30 23.09 1.16
CA ALA A 295 -11.65 22.56 1.00
C ALA A 295 -12.55 22.91 2.19
N ARG A 296 -12.02 22.73 3.41
CA ARG A 296 -12.75 23.01 4.65
C ARG A 296 -12.98 24.48 4.92
N ILE A 297 -12.21 25.38 4.30
CA ILE A 297 -12.40 26.83 4.36
C ILE A 297 -13.39 27.27 3.29
N ASP A 298 -13.09 26.97 2.02
CA ASP A 298 -13.83 27.49 0.86
C ASP A 298 -15.24 26.90 0.75
N PHE A 299 -15.43 25.68 1.26
CA PHE A 299 -16.68 24.93 1.19
C PHE A 299 -17.24 24.58 2.57
N ALA A 300 -16.86 25.34 3.61
CA ALA A 300 -17.32 25.15 5.00
C ALA A 300 -18.86 25.15 5.14
N VAL A 301 -19.55 25.88 4.24
CA VAL A 301 -21.01 26.02 4.23
C VAL A 301 -21.75 24.79 3.70
N LEU A 302 -21.05 23.87 3.04
CA LEU A 302 -21.68 22.65 2.52
C LEU A 302 -22.03 21.71 3.68
N PRO A 303 -23.28 21.22 3.77
CA PRO A 303 -23.67 20.25 4.78
C PRO A 303 -22.80 18.98 4.77
N GLU A 304 -22.27 18.59 3.61
CA GLU A 304 -21.42 17.41 3.42
C GLU A 304 -19.99 17.60 3.92
N MET A 305 -19.56 18.82 4.22
CA MET A 305 -18.19 19.12 4.66
C MET A 305 -17.99 18.72 6.13
N PRO A 306 -16.96 17.91 6.44
CA PRO A 306 -16.52 17.69 7.81
C PRO A 306 -16.00 19.00 8.45
N ALA A 307 -16.44 19.28 9.66
CA ALA A 307 -16.06 20.48 10.40
C ALA A 307 -14.56 20.50 10.69
N LEU A 308 -13.90 21.63 10.38
CA LEU A 308 -12.52 21.89 10.79
C LEU A 308 -12.52 22.48 12.20
N LEU A 309 -11.89 21.78 13.15
CA LEU A 309 -11.78 22.25 14.53
C LEU A 309 -10.48 23.02 14.76
N ALA A 310 -9.38 22.51 14.23
CA ALA A 310 -8.05 23.12 14.30
C ALA A 310 -7.15 22.58 13.18
N ALA A 311 -6.05 23.29 12.90
CA ALA A 311 -5.04 22.87 11.95
C ALA A 311 -3.67 23.42 12.36
N ALA A 312 -2.60 22.74 11.94
CA ALA A 312 -1.24 23.24 12.01
C ALA A 312 -0.42 22.76 10.79
N ASP A 313 0.90 22.86 10.86
CA ASP A 313 1.83 22.63 9.75
C ASP A 313 1.64 21.29 9.04
N ASN A 314 1.39 20.21 9.76
CA ASN A 314 1.27 18.88 9.18
C ASN A 314 0.04 18.10 9.66
N TRP A 315 -0.92 18.71 10.35
CA TRP A 315 -2.12 18.00 10.79
C TRP A 315 -3.39 18.83 10.70
N LEU A 316 -4.51 18.12 10.56
CA LEU A 316 -5.88 18.67 10.61
C LEU A 316 -6.68 17.95 11.69
N LEU A 317 -7.41 18.71 12.49
CA LEU A 317 -8.32 18.22 13.52
C LEU A 317 -9.77 18.42 13.08
N THR A 318 -10.56 17.36 13.16
CA THR A 318 -11.94 17.28 12.69
C THR A 318 -12.82 16.70 13.79
N GLN A 319 -14.10 17.07 13.78
CA GLN A 319 -15.12 16.43 14.61
C GLN A 319 -15.08 14.91 14.43
N ARG A 320 -15.15 14.14 15.52
CA ARG A 320 -15.38 12.69 15.42
C ARG A 320 -16.84 12.46 15.05
N TYR A 321 -17.06 11.73 13.97
CA TYR A 321 -18.38 11.34 13.51
C TYR A 321 -18.63 9.85 13.71
N THR A 322 -19.90 9.47 13.88
CA THR A 322 -20.33 8.08 14.03
C THR A 322 -21.15 7.65 12.82
N ASP A 323 -20.64 6.71 12.03
CA ASP A 323 -21.37 6.24 10.85
C ASP A 323 -22.51 5.27 11.21
N THR A 324 -23.74 5.74 11.02
CA THR A 324 -24.98 4.95 11.13
C THR A 324 -25.26 4.13 9.88
N GLY A 325 -24.57 4.43 8.77
CA GLY A 325 -24.83 3.82 7.47
C GLY A 325 -26.15 4.25 6.84
N ALA A 326 -26.82 5.31 7.33
CA ALA A 326 -28.12 5.76 6.81
C ALA A 326 -28.09 6.16 5.32
N HIS A 327 -26.92 6.54 4.79
CA HIS A 327 -26.70 6.80 3.37
C HIS A 327 -26.79 5.54 2.50
N VAL A 328 -26.68 4.35 3.09
CA VAL A 328 -26.71 3.07 2.38
C VAL A 328 -28.13 2.55 2.27
N ARG A 329 -28.61 2.43 1.04
CA ARG A 329 -29.89 1.75 0.77
C ARG A 329 -29.78 0.24 0.87
N ARG A 330 -28.74 -0.34 0.25
CA ARG A 330 -28.45 -1.79 0.26
C ARG A 330 -27.08 -2.10 -0.32
N ARG A 331 -26.52 -3.27 0.02
CA ARG A 331 -25.30 -3.79 -0.62
C ARG A 331 -25.61 -4.41 -1.99
N LEU A 332 -24.69 -4.21 -2.95
CA LEU A 332 -24.79 -4.83 -4.27
C LEU A 332 -24.36 -6.31 -4.22
N PRO A 333 -24.97 -7.21 -5.01
CA PRO A 333 -24.65 -8.63 -4.97
C PRO A 333 -23.19 -8.91 -5.30
N ARG A 334 -22.51 -9.69 -4.44
CA ARG A 334 -21.11 -10.13 -4.62
C ARG A 334 -20.16 -8.96 -4.92
N SER A 335 -20.43 -7.80 -4.33
CA SER A 335 -19.61 -6.60 -4.42
C SER A 335 -19.50 -5.96 -3.04
N ARG A 336 -18.38 -5.27 -2.80
CA ARG A 336 -18.25 -4.38 -1.64
C ARG A 336 -19.02 -3.07 -1.82
N GLN A 337 -19.43 -2.76 -3.05
CA GLN A 337 -20.18 -1.55 -3.35
C GLN A 337 -21.61 -1.60 -2.82
N VAL A 338 -22.13 -0.41 -2.57
CA VAL A 338 -23.48 -0.18 -2.07
C VAL A 338 -24.27 0.68 -3.04
N GLN A 339 -25.59 0.61 -2.89
CA GLN A 339 -26.53 1.58 -3.41
C GLN A 339 -26.78 2.64 -2.37
N LEU A 340 -26.84 3.89 -2.82
CA LEU A 340 -27.12 5.03 -1.95
C LEU A 340 -28.63 5.25 -1.84
N THR A 341 -29.06 5.91 -0.77
CA THR A 341 -30.43 6.41 -0.68
C THR A 341 -30.66 7.52 -1.71
N PRO A 342 -31.92 7.74 -2.16
CA PRO A 342 -32.23 8.86 -3.02
C PRO A 342 -31.81 10.22 -2.43
N ASP A 343 -32.04 10.42 -1.13
CA ASP A 343 -31.66 11.66 -0.42
C ASP A 343 -30.15 11.89 -0.45
N THR A 344 -29.36 10.85 -0.19
CA THR A 344 -27.90 10.92 -0.31
C THR A 344 -27.48 11.26 -1.73
N SER A 345 -28.10 10.63 -2.73
CA SER A 345 -27.77 10.89 -4.14
C SER A 345 -28.08 12.33 -4.54
N LEU A 346 -29.16 12.91 -4.01
CA LEU A 346 -29.54 14.30 -4.21
C LEU A 346 -28.60 15.28 -3.49
N ALA A 347 -28.23 14.99 -2.25
CA ALA A 347 -27.26 15.78 -1.48
C ALA A 347 -25.92 15.86 -2.22
N LEU A 348 -25.39 14.70 -2.66
CA LEU A 348 -24.16 14.65 -3.46
C LEU A 348 -24.28 15.40 -4.81
N ALA A 349 -25.46 15.38 -5.44
CA ALA A 349 -25.71 16.16 -6.65
C ALA A 349 -25.70 17.68 -6.38
N GLY A 350 -26.23 18.11 -5.24
CA GLY A 350 -26.12 19.49 -4.75
C GLY A 350 -24.66 19.89 -4.53
N MET A 351 -23.91 19.08 -3.78
CA MET A 351 -22.48 19.27 -3.55
C MET A 351 -21.69 19.37 -4.87
N ALA A 352 -21.91 18.45 -5.81
CA ALA A 352 -21.20 18.46 -7.09
C ALA A 352 -21.46 19.72 -7.92
N ARG A 353 -22.68 20.26 -7.89
CA ARG A 353 -23.01 21.55 -8.53
C ARG A 353 -22.28 22.70 -7.85
N ALA A 354 -22.32 22.78 -6.52
CA ALA A 354 -21.65 23.83 -5.76
C ALA A 354 -20.13 23.85 -5.99
N LEU A 355 -19.48 22.67 -6.08
CA LEU A 355 -18.07 22.58 -6.44
C LEU A 355 -17.81 23.08 -7.87
N ASN A 356 -18.61 22.62 -8.83
CA ASN A 356 -18.44 22.98 -10.24
C ASN A 356 -18.65 24.49 -10.49
N GLU A 357 -19.65 25.10 -9.83
CA GLU A 357 -19.89 26.56 -9.87
C GLU A 357 -18.71 27.38 -9.34
N LYS A 358 -17.94 26.84 -8.40
CA LYS A 358 -16.71 27.45 -7.85
C LYS A 358 -15.46 27.13 -8.65
N GLY A 359 -15.58 26.45 -9.80
CA GLY A 359 -14.43 26.06 -10.61
C GLY A 359 -13.61 24.92 -10.00
N ALA A 360 -14.22 24.11 -9.12
CA ALA A 360 -13.57 22.98 -8.47
C ALA A 360 -14.23 21.63 -8.79
N PHE A 361 -13.50 20.56 -8.54
CA PHE A 361 -13.98 19.19 -8.55
C PHE A 361 -13.31 18.36 -7.46
N LEU A 362 -14.02 17.36 -6.95
CA LEU A 362 -13.51 16.42 -5.96
C LEU A 362 -13.33 15.07 -6.62
N LEU A 363 -12.09 14.56 -6.67
CA LEU A 363 -11.88 13.17 -7.09
C LEU A 363 -12.28 12.20 -5.98
N ASP A 364 -12.56 10.97 -6.38
CA ASP A 364 -12.90 9.88 -5.46
C ASP A 364 -14.19 10.00 -4.66
N VAL A 365 -15.19 10.70 -5.21
CA VAL A 365 -16.55 10.62 -4.65
C VAL A 365 -17.12 9.23 -4.89
N SER A 366 -16.98 8.39 -3.87
CA SER A 366 -17.38 6.99 -3.87
C SER A 366 -18.21 6.67 -2.63
N PRO A 367 -19.04 5.62 -2.66
CA PRO A 367 -19.77 5.19 -1.47
C PRO A 367 -18.89 4.75 -0.29
N PHE A 368 -17.58 4.58 -0.47
CA PHE A 368 -16.64 4.22 0.61
C PHE A 368 -16.12 5.44 1.37
N ASN A 369 -16.27 6.63 0.78
CA ASN A 369 -15.81 7.89 1.36
C ASN A 369 -17.01 8.71 1.87
N LEU A 370 -18.09 8.03 2.28
CA LEU A 370 -19.29 8.64 2.84
C LEU A 370 -19.51 8.13 4.26
N LEU A 371 -20.06 8.99 5.11
CA LEU A 371 -20.48 8.65 6.46
C LEU A 371 -21.83 9.30 6.72
N SER A 372 -22.72 8.65 7.46
CA SER A 372 -23.96 9.26 7.94
C SER A 372 -23.96 9.37 9.46
N ASP A 373 -23.81 10.59 9.95
CA ASP A 373 -23.86 10.88 11.36
C ASP A 373 -25.32 11.16 11.82
N PRO A 374 -25.74 10.68 13.00
CA PRO A 374 -27.11 10.91 13.47
C PRO A 374 -27.40 12.38 13.80
N GLU A 375 -26.38 13.15 14.18
CA GLU A 375 -26.50 14.57 14.54
C GLU A 375 -26.14 15.46 13.36
N TYR A 376 -25.04 15.16 12.66
CA TYR A 376 -24.48 16.05 11.63
C TYR A 376 -24.86 15.69 10.19
N GLY A 377 -25.61 14.60 9.99
CA GLY A 377 -26.06 14.15 8.68
C GLY A 377 -24.96 13.53 7.82
N LEU A 378 -25.11 13.65 6.49
CA LEU A 378 -24.16 13.10 5.54
C LEU A 378 -22.84 13.88 5.58
N LYS A 379 -21.71 13.16 5.60
CA LYS A 379 -20.37 13.73 5.41
C LYS A 379 -19.61 12.99 4.33
N VAL A 380 -18.88 13.76 3.53
CA VAL A 380 -17.94 13.26 2.52
C VAL A 380 -16.53 13.33 3.08
N LEU A 381 -15.77 12.25 2.92
CA LEU A 381 -14.39 12.11 3.38
C LEU A 381 -13.40 12.35 2.22
N ASP A 382 -12.11 12.43 2.55
CA ASP A 382 -11.00 12.55 1.58
C ASP A 382 -11.04 13.79 0.69
N TRP A 383 -11.40 14.94 1.27
CA TRP A 383 -11.34 16.26 0.62
C TRP A 383 -9.92 16.69 0.19
N GLU A 384 -8.88 15.98 0.60
CA GLU A 384 -7.51 16.14 0.08
C GLU A 384 -7.38 15.94 -1.44
N PHE A 385 -8.42 15.40 -2.09
CA PHE A 385 -8.49 15.21 -3.53
C PHE A 385 -9.26 16.31 -4.28
N LEU A 386 -9.65 17.38 -3.58
CA LEU A 386 -10.21 18.59 -4.20
C LEU A 386 -9.16 19.24 -5.11
N GLN A 387 -9.57 19.59 -6.33
CA GLN A 387 -8.75 20.26 -7.32
C GLN A 387 -9.55 21.30 -8.09
N ASP A 388 -8.84 22.23 -8.73
CA ASP A 388 -9.44 23.25 -9.58
C ASP A 388 -9.39 22.78 -11.04
N TYR A 389 -10.34 23.22 -11.87
CA TYR A 389 -10.25 22.94 -13.30
C TYR A 389 -9.01 23.63 -13.90
N PRO A 390 -8.16 22.94 -14.67
CA PRO A 390 -6.98 23.54 -15.30
C PRO A 390 -7.34 24.46 -16.49
N GLY A 391 -8.63 24.62 -16.80
CA GLY A 391 -9.13 25.36 -17.95
C GLY A 391 -10.63 25.65 -17.81
N GLU A 392 -11.37 25.59 -18.93
CA GLU A 392 -12.80 25.82 -18.94
C GLU A 392 -13.54 24.87 -17.99
N ILE A 393 -14.49 25.43 -17.23
CA ILE A 393 -15.34 24.67 -16.32
C ILE A 393 -16.34 23.86 -17.17
N PRO A 394 -16.25 22.52 -17.21
CA PRO A 394 -17.19 21.72 -17.98
C PRO A 394 -18.56 21.72 -17.31
N PRO A 395 -19.63 21.35 -18.04
CA PRO A 395 -20.93 21.08 -17.42
C PRO A 395 -20.79 20.08 -16.28
N VAL A 396 -21.51 20.25 -15.17
CA VAL A 396 -21.43 19.38 -13.98
C VAL A 396 -21.59 17.88 -14.32
N THR A 397 -22.37 17.53 -15.34
CA THR A 397 -22.55 16.14 -15.80
C THR A 397 -21.29 15.49 -16.37
N GLU A 398 -20.31 16.31 -16.73
CA GLU A 398 -19.00 15.95 -17.28
C GLU A 398 -17.86 16.22 -16.29
N SER A 399 -18.18 16.76 -15.11
CA SER A 399 -17.22 16.97 -14.04
C SER A 399 -16.55 15.66 -13.61
N PRO A 400 -15.23 15.67 -13.31
CA PRO A 400 -14.53 14.52 -12.72
C PRO A 400 -15.16 14.04 -11.40
N THR A 401 -15.80 14.93 -10.63
CA THR A 401 -16.58 14.58 -9.43
C THR A 401 -17.66 13.55 -9.74
N VAL A 402 -18.29 13.67 -10.91
CA VAL A 402 -19.44 12.87 -11.32
C VAL A 402 -19.02 11.64 -12.12
N LEU A 403 -18.12 11.83 -13.08
CA LEU A 403 -17.67 10.76 -13.96
C LEU A 403 -16.73 9.78 -13.26
N GLY A 404 -16.14 10.18 -12.13
CA GLY A 404 -14.88 9.61 -11.71
C GLY A 404 -13.78 10.05 -12.67
N HIS A 405 -12.64 9.36 -12.66
CA HIS A 405 -11.54 9.75 -13.54
C HIS A 405 -11.68 9.20 -14.96
N PRO A 406 -11.91 10.02 -16.00
CA PRO A 406 -11.58 9.64 -17.37
C PRO A 406 -10.06 9.71 -17.55
N ASN A 407 -9.44 8.63 -18.02
CA ASN A 407 -8.01 8.62 -18.35
C ASN A 407 -7.66 9.86 -19.21
N GLY A 408 -6.65 10.64 -18.79
CA GLY A 408 -6.03 11.63 -19.67
C GLY A 408 -6.50 13.08 -19.55
N LEU A 409 -7.02 13.54 -18.39
CA LEU A 409 -7.10 14.98 -18.11
C LEU A 409 -5.69 15.53 -17.81
N PRO A 410 -5.09 16.33 -18.71
CA PRO A 410 -3.78 16.91 -18.47
C PRO A 410 -3.85 17.90 -17.29
N GLY A 411 -2.80 17.94 -16.47
CA GLY A 411 -2.70 18.86 -15.33
C GLY A 411 -3.44 18.45 -14.05
N VAL A 412 -4.10 17.29 -14.03
CA VAL A 412 -4.77 16.77 -12.83
C VAL A 412 -3.82 15.88 -12.03
N ASP A 413 -3.65 16.16 -10.74
CA ASP A 413 -2.92 15.29 -9.80
C ASP A 413 -3.81 14.07 -9.48
N ILE A 414 -3.29 12.87 -9.70
CA ILE A 414 -4.04 11.61 -9.57
C ILE A 414 -3.37 10.74 -8.51
N PRO A 415 -3.86 10.79 -7.26
CA PRO A 415 -3.25 10.04 -6.17
C PRO A 415 -3.50 8.54 -6.29
N LEU A 416 -2.64 7.76 -5.64
CA LEU A 416 -2.83 6.33 -5.53
C LEU A 416 -3.95 5.97 -4.57
N GLY A 417 -4.83 5.06 -4.99
CA GLY A 417 -5.89 4.51 -4.13
C GLY A 417 -7.25 5.15 -4.34
N VAL A 418 -7.39 6.07 -5.30
CA VAL A 418 -8.70 6.58 -5.74
C VAL A 418 -9.55 5.41 -6.24
N SER A 419 -10.58 5.07 -5.48
CA SER A 419 -11.53 3.99 -5.76
C SER A 419 -12.34 4.20 -7.05
N THR A 420 -12.39 5.43 -7.55
CA THR A 420 -13.05 5.82 -8.79
C THR A 420 -12.19 5.69 -10.07
N GLN A 421 -11.04 4.99 -10.01
CA GLN A 421 -10.17 4.75 -11.17
C GLN A 421 -10.40 3.40 -11.89
N GLY A 422 -10.34 3.45 -13.23
CA GLY A 422 -10.35 2.28 -14.12
C GLY A 422 -11.74 1.82 -14.56
N GLU A 423 -11.81 0.90 -15.54
CA GLU A 423 -13.06 0.47 -16.19
C GLU A 423 -14.09 -0.19 -15.25
N SER A 424 -13.67 -0.60 -14.06
CA SER A 424 -14.52 -1.23 -13.05
C SER A 424 -14.91 -0.32 -11.89
N ALA A 425 -14.35 0.89 -11.84
CA ALA A 425 -14.72 1.89 -10.86
C ALA A 425 -16.19 2.29 -11.04
N ARG A 426 -16.88 2.45 -9.92
CA ARG A 426 -18.23 3.00 -9.92
C ARG A 426 -18.26 4.19 -8.98
N PRO A 427 -18.19 5.42 -9.50
CA PRO A 427 -18.35 6.61 -8.68
C PRO A 427 -19.73 6.62 -8.03
N ALA A 428 -19.92 7.48 -7.02
CA ALA A 428 -21.19 7.62 -6.32
C ALA A 428 -22.36 7.92 -7.27
N PHE A 429 -22.10 8.56 -8.42
CA PHE A 429 -23.08 8.93 -9.44
C PHE A 429 -23.37 7.85 -10.49
N HIS A 430 -22.76 6.66 -10.37
CA HIS A 430 -23.02 5.57 -11.30
C HIS A 430 -24.50 5.11 -11.18
N PRO A 431 -25.22 4.83 -12.28
CA PRO A 431 -26.65 4.51 -12.21
C PRO A 431 -26.99 3.26 -11.38
N VAL A 432 -26.08 2.29 -11.30
CA VAL A 432 -26.23 1.12 -10.42
C VAL A 432 -26.18 1.50 -8.93
N VAL A 433 -25.53 2.61 -8.58
CA VAL A 433 -25.38 3.14 -7.21
C VAL A 433 -26.57 4.03 -6.84
N THR A 434 -26.97 4.96 -7.71
CA THR A 434 -28.03 5.96 -7.45
C THR A 434 -29.43 5.51 -7.89
N GLY A 435 -29.52 4.52 -8.78
CA GLY A 435 -30.75 4.10 -9.43
C GLY A 435 -31.20 4.99 -10.58
N VAL A 436 -30.54 6.10 -10.83
CA VAL A 436 -30.91 7.05 -11.90
C VAL A 436 -29.68 7.45 -12.72
N PRO A 437 -29.84 7.66 -14.04
CA PRO A 437 -28.81 8.26 -14.87
C PRO A 437 -28.32 9.59 -14.32
N ARG A 438 -27.00 9.82 -14.28
CA ARG A 438 -26.39 11.07 -13.78
C ARG A 438 -26.96 12.35 -14.40
N ARG A 439 -27.30 12.32 -15.70
CA ARG A 439 -27.91 13.46 -16.41
C ARG A 439 -29.27 13.83 -15.81
N LEU A 440 -30.07 12.84 -15.43
CA LEU A 440 -31.35 13.08 -14.77
C LEU A 440 -31.13 13.57 -13.34
N LEU A 441 -30.22 12.93 -12.59
CA LEU A 441 -29.93 13.32 -11.21
C LEU A 441 -29.42 14.77 -11.09
N LEU A 442 -28.60 15.23 -12.03
CA LEU A 442 -27.96 16.53 -11.99
C LEU A 442 -28.80 17.66 -12.60
N ASN A 443 -29.73 17.36 -13.51
CA ASN A 443 -30.49 18.38 -14.25
C ASN A 443 -31.95 18.53 -13.80
N TRP A 444 -32.48 17.72 -12.89
CA TRP A 444 -33.90 17.77 -12.50
C TRP A 444 -34.18 18.36 -11.10
N PRO A 445 -35.36 18.97 -10.90
CA PRO A 445 -35.80 19.48 -9.61
C PRO A 445 -36.02 18.32 -8.61
N GLY A 446 -35.61 18.53 -7.36
CA GLY A 446 -35.34 17.50 -6.34
C GLY A 446 -36.50 16.61 -5.86
N TRP A 447 -37.71 16.66 -6.43
CA TRP A 447 -38.90 15.95 -5.93
C TRP A 447 -39.31 14.71 -6.77
N LEU A 448 -38.93 14.65 -8.05
CA LEU A 448 -39.20 13.51 -8.95
C LEU A 448 -38.33 12.23 -8.81
N PRO A 449 -37.15 12.20 -8.13
CA PRO A 449 -36.28 11.03 -8.20
C PRO A 449 -36.76 9.81 -7.43
N HIS A 450 -37.55 9.93 -6.36
CA HIS A 450 -37.72 8.80 -5.43
C HIS A 450 -38.34 7.54 -6.06
N GLY A 451 -39.43 7.70 -6.81
CA GLY A 451 -40.12 6.56 -7.46
C GLY A 451 -39.28 5.92 -8.56
N LEU A 452 -38.66 6.75 -9.41
CA LEU A 452 -37.79 6.29 -10.51
C LEU A 452 -36.50 5.66 -9.98
N ALA A 453 -35.89 6.27 -8.94
CA ALA A 453 -34.69 5.77 -8.30
C ALA A 453 -34.94 4.41 -7.68
N GLU A 454 -36.03 4.18 -6.94
CA GLU A 454 -36.29 2.85 -6.38
C GLU A 454 -36.44 1.77 -7.46
N ALA A 455 -37.12 2.07 -8.56
CA ALA A 455 -37.21 1.14 -9.70
C ALA A 455 -35.84 0.86 -10.33
N GLY A 456 -35.05 1.90 -10.60
CA GLY A 456 -33.72 1.76 -11.19
C GLY A 456 -32.70 1.12 -10.24
N LEU A 457 -32.81 1.34 -8.93
CA LEU A 457 -32.02 0.66 -7.91
C LEU A 457 -32.30 -0.85 -7.93
N LEU A 458 -33.56 -1.26 -8.00
CA LEU A 458 -33.93 -2.67 -8.13
C LEU A 458 -33.37 -3.28 -9.41
N LEU A 459 -33.51 -2.59 -10.55
CA LEU A 459 -32.97 -3.04 -11.83
C LEU A 459 -31.44 -3.15 -11.81
N GLY A 460 -30.74 -2.16 -11.26
CA GLY A 460 -29.28 -2.17 -11.12
C GLY A 460 -28.79 -3.30 -10.22
N TRP A 461 -29.51 -3.58 -9.13
CA TRP A 461 -29.22 -4.70 -8.24
C TRP A 461 -29.42 -6.05 -8.96
N LEU A 462 -30.53 -6.22 -9.69
CA LEU A 462 -30.82 -7.42 -10.47
C LEU A 462 -29.76 -7.66 -11.55
N TYR A 463 -29.42 -6.62 -12.32
CA TYR A 463 -28.36 -6.65 -13.32
C TYR A 463 -27.03 -7.12 -12.72
N MET A 464 -26.65 -6.57 -11.57
CA MET A 464 -25.42 -6.96 -10.88
C MET A 464 -25.44 -8.40 -10.40
N GLY A 465 -26.57 -8.87 -9.88
CA GLY A 465 -26.78 -10.27 -9.50
C GLY A 465 -26.62 -11.23 -10.68
N LEU A 466 -27.30 -10.92 -11.80
CA LEU A 466 -27.23 -11.72 -13.02
C LEU A 466 -25.81 -11.75 -13.61
N ARG A 467 -25.13 -10.60 -13.68
CA ARG A 467 -23.74 -10.50 -14.14
C ARG A 467 -22.77 -11.30 -13.26
N ALA A 468 -23.01 -11.33 -11.96
CA ALA A 468 -22.19 -12.12 -11.03
C ALA A 468 -22.45 -13.63 -11.15
N ILE A 469 -23.68 -14.04 -11.50
CA ILE A 469 -24.00 -15.44 -11.82
C ILE A 469 -23.35 -15.86 -13.13
N ALA A 470 -23.48 -15.05 -14.18
CA ALA A 470 -22.89 -15.33 -15.49
C ALA A 470 -21.37 -15.52 -15.43
N ARG A 471 -20.66 -14.65 -14.70
CA ARG A 471 -19.20 -14.79 -14.49
C ARG A 471 -18.81 -16.08 -13.77
N GLU A 472 -19.63 -16.56 -12.84
CA GLU A 472 -19.36 -17.80 -12.11
C GLU A 472 -19.58 -19.03 -12.99
N ILE A 473 -20.60 -19.00 -13.85
CA ILE A 473 -20.87 -20.05 -14.84
C ILE A 473 -19.70 -20.15 -15.83
N LEU A 474 -19.23 -19.01 -16.34
CA LEU A 474 -18.07 -18.95 -17.25
C LEU A 474 -16.77 -19.45 -16.60
N ARG A 475 -16.65 -19.40 -15.27
CA ARG A 475 -15.48 -19.89 -14.52
C ARG A 475 -15.59 -21.36 -14.08
N GLY A 476 -16.60 -22.11 -14.54
CA GLY A 476 -16.77 -23.53 -14.20
C GLY A 476 -17.29 -23.81 -12.78
N GLY A 477 -17.75 -22.80 -12.05
CA GLY A 477 -18.18 -22.91 -10.64
C GLY A 477 -19.63 -23.39 -10.44
N GLY A 478 -20.00 -24.57 -10.95
CA GLY A 478 -21.39 -25.05 -10.97
C GLY A 478 -22.12 -25.09 -9.62
N ARG A 479 -21.43 -25.44 -8.51
CA ARG A 479 -22.03 -25.45 -7.17
C ARG A 479 -22.29 -24.04 -6.61
N ARG A 480 -21.40 -23.07 -6.87
CA ARG A 480 -21.52 -21.67 -6.41
C ARG A 480 -22.52 -20.86 -7.22
N ALA A 481 -22.79 -21.24 -8.47
CA ALA A 481 -23.86 -20.66 -9.28
C ALA A 481 -25.26 -20.98 -8.73
N ARG A 482 -25.46 -22.20 -8.20
CA ARG A 482 -26.74 -22.61 -7.58
C ARG A 482 -27.07 -21.76 -6.34
N THR A 483 -26.10 -21.51 -5.45
CA THR A 483 -26.31 -20.69 -4.24
C THR A 483 -26.73 -19.25 -4.57
N ALA A 484 -26.16 -18.64 -5.61
CA ALA A 484 -26.58 -17.30 -6.05
C ALA A 484 -27.97 -17.27 -6.69
N ARG A 485 -28.34 -18.30 -7.49
CA ARG A 485 -29.71 -18.43 -8.00
C ARG A 485 -30.72 -18.52 -6.87
N THR A 486 -30.42 -19.28 -5.81
CA THR A 486 -31.30 -19.40 -4.64
C THR A 486 -31.43 -18.09 -3.85
N GLY A 487 -30.36 -17.29 -3.77
CA GLY A 487 -30.41 -15.96 -3.16
C GLY A 487 -31.28 -14.98 -3.97
N LEU A 488 -31.12 -14.97 -5.29
CA LEU A 488 -31.92 -14.14 -6.22
C LEU A 488 -33.41 -14.48 -6.15
N ARG A 489 -33.74 -15.79 -6.15
CA ARG A 489 -35.12 -16.28 -6.06
C ARG A 489 -35.79 -15.87 -4.74
N ARG A 490 -35.09 -16.04 -3.60
CA ARG A 490 -35.61 -15.62 -2.28
C ARG A 490 -35.90 -14.11 -2.21
N PHE A 491 -35.09 -13.29 -2.88
CA PHE A 491 -35.32 -11.86 -2.94
C PHE A 491 -36.53 -11.50 -3.80
N LEU A 492 -36.67 -12.09 -5.00
CA LEU A 492 -37.82 -11.85 -5.88
C LEU A 492 -39.16 -12.20 -5.21
N VAL A 493 -39.18 -13.30 -4.44
CA VAL A 493 -40.35 -13.68 -3.63
C VAL A 493 -40.68 -12.62 -2.58
N ARG A 494 -39.70 -12.15 -1.79
CA ARG A 494 -39.93 -11.08 -0.79
C ARG A 494 -40.41 -9.75 -1.38
N VAL A 495 -39.97 -9.40 -2.60
CA VAL A 495 -40.43 -8.19 -3.28
C VAL A 495 -41.87 -8.35 -3.77
N GLY A 496 -42.25 -9.55 -4.21
CA GLY A 496 -43.64 -9.90 -4.51
C GLY A 496 -44.56 -9.77 -3.29
N ASP A 497 -44.15 -10.34 -2.15
CA ASP A 497 -44.95 -10.35 -0.91
C ASP A 497 -45.19 -8.95 -0.33
N ARG A 498 -44.20 -8.05 -0.39
CA ARG A 498 -44.34 -6.64 0.07
C ARG A 498 -45.23 -5.78 -0.83
N ARG A 499 -45.42 -6.15 -2.09
CA ARG A 499 -46.38 -5.47 -2.99
C ARG A 499 -47.82 -5.90 -2.70
N GLN A 500 -48.03 -7.17 -2.38
CA GLN A 500 -49.35 -7.67 -1.98
C GLN A 500 -49.83 -7.08 -0.65
N SER A 501 -48.93 -6.92 0.34
CA SER A 501 -49.30 -6.31 1.63
C SER A 501 -49.61 -4.81 1.57
N ARG A 502 -49.07 -4.07 0.60
CA ARG A 502 -49.41 -2.64 0.37
C ARG A 502 -50.68 -2.42 -0.43
N MET A 503 -51.13 -3.39 -1.24
CA MET A 503 -52.41 -3.30 -1.96
C MET A 503 -53.61 -3.77 -1.12
N GLY A 504 -53.40 -4.51 -0.04
CA GLY A 504 -54.46 -4.95 0.88
C GLY A 504 -54.81 -3.97 2.00
N ALA A 505 -54.10 -2.85 2.14
CA ALA A 505 -54.26 -1.88 3.25
C ALA A 505 -54.93 -0.55 2.83
N GLY A 506 -55.58 -0.52 1.66
CA GLY A 506 -56.31 0.65 1.14
C GLY A 506 -57.71 0.31 0.62
N GLY A 507 -58.33 -0.73 1.18
CA GLY A 507 -59.73 -1.09 0.96
C GLY A 507 -60.59 -0.68 2.14
#